data_AF-A0A103XDA1-F1
#
_entry.id   AF-A0A103XDA1-F1
#
_cell.length_a   1.000
_cell.length_b   1.000
_cell.length_c   1.000
_cell.angle_alpha   90.00
_cell.angle_beta   90.00
_cell.angle_gamma   90.00
#
_symmetry.space_group_name_H-M   'P 1'
#
loop_
_entity.id
_entity.type
_entity.pdbx_description
1 polymer ?
#
loop_
_entity_poly.entity_id
_entity_poly.type
_entity_poly.pdbx_seq_one_letter_code
_entity_poly.pdbx_strand_id
1 'polypeptide(L)'
;MPVASHTAKIVYHLRLLLYKPIAKPWQSLIIFCRLSTREGTGTGTSGRIRISAMPAHKTFMIKKKLAKKRRQNKPIPNWIRMKTGNKIRYNAKRRHWRRTKLKF
;
A
#
# COMPACT_ATOMS: atom_id res chain seq x y z
N MET A 1 22.70 51.87 25.57
CA MET A 1 21.83 52.63 26.47
C MET A 1 21.93 54.09 26.04
N PRO A 2 20.85 54.72 25.54
CA PRO A 2 19.64 55.08 26.29
C PRO A 2 18.39 54.31 25.77
N VAL A 3 17.73 53.55 26.65
CA VAL A 3 16.48 53.79 27.41
C VAL A 3 15.18 53.85 26.58
N ALA A 4 14.33 52.87 26.90
CA ALA A 4 12.94 52.64 26.47
C ALA A 4 12.02 53.81 26.90
N SER A 5 10.74 53.93 26.52
CA SER A 5 9.66 52.99 26.25
C SER A 5 8.46 53.77 25.69
N HIS A 6 7.41 53.04 25.25
CA HIS A 6 5.96 53.32 25.34
C HIS A 6 5.26 52.81 24.08
N THR A 7 4.81 51.53 24.09
CA THR A 7 3.38 51.13 24.21
C THR A 7 2.52 51.49 23.00
N ALA A 8 1.61 50.70 22.45
CA ALA A 8 1.24 49.29 22.44
C ALA A 8 -0.01 49.22 21.53
N LYS A 9 -0.21 48.09 20.82
CA LYS A 9 -1.46 47.69 20.13
C LYS A 9 -1.68 48.47 18.80
N ILE A 10 -2.19 47.93 17.71
CA ILE A 10 -3.34 47.04 17.54
C ILE A 10 -3.17 46.29 16.21
N VAL A 11 -3.17 44.96 16.33
CA VAL A 11 -3.76 43.96 15.41
C VAL A 11 -4.55 44.55 14.24
N TYR A 12 -4.13 44.38 12.99
CA TYR A 12 -4.98 44.01 11.85
C TYR A 12 -4.10 43.83 10.60
N HIS A 13 -3.70 42.60 10.31
CA HIS A 13 -3.52 42.17 8.92
C HIS A 13 -3.74 40.65 8.84
N LEU A 14 -4.93 40.22 9.24
CA LEU A 14 -5.53 39.01 8.67
C LEU A 14 -6.06 39.38 7.29
N ARG A 15 -5.55 38.75 6.22
CA ARG A 15 -6.35 37.89 5.33
C ARG A 15 -5.45 37.18 4.31
N LEU A 16 -5.11 35.94 4.61
CA LEU A 16 -4.91 34.90 3.59
C LEU A 16 -6.23 34.71 2.82
N LEU A 17 -6.18 34.71 1.49
CA LEU A 17 -6.94 33.83 0.58
C LEU A 17 -6.20 33.89 -0.78
N LEU A 18 -5.28 32.97 -1.11
CA LEU A 18 -5.51 31.65 -1.73
C LEU A 18 -6.37 31.65 -3.00
N TYR A 19 -5.83 30.94 -4.01
CA TYR A 19 -6.46 30.34 -5.19
C TYR A 19 -6.32 31.07 -6.55
N LYS A 20 -5.29 30.68 -7.32
CA LYS A 20 -5.21 30.84 -8.78
C LYS A 20 -5.72 29.56 -9.47
N PRO A 21 -6.76 29.61 -10.33
CA PRO A 21 -7.23 28.45 -11.07
C PRO A 21 -6.48 28.33 -12.41
N ILE A 22 -5.77 27.22 -12.64
CA ILE A 22 -5.25 26.86 -13.96
C ILE A 22 -6.05 25.65 -14.45
N ALA A 23 -6.70 25.87 -15.59
CA ALA A 23 -7.77 25.07 -16.19
C ALA A 23 -7.34 23.67 -16.65
N LYS A 24 -8.27 22.72 -16.53
CA LYS A 24 -8.21 21.37 -17.12
C LYS A 24 -8.97 21.39 -18.46
N PRO A 25 -8.36 21.01 -19.59
CA PRO A 25 -9.10 20.79 -20.83
C PRO A 25 -9.75 19.39 -20.81
N TRP A 26 -11.07 19.38 -20.64
CA TRP A 26 -11.95 18.27 -21.03
C TRP A 26 -12.56 18.61 -22.39
N GLN A 27 -12.17 17.87 -23.42
CA GLN A 27 -12.74 17.73 -24.77
C GLN A 27 -11.69 16.87 -25.50
N SER A 28 -11.95 15.80 -26.25
CA SER A 28 -13.13 15.12 -26.76
C SER A 28 -12.62 13.78 -27.29
N LEU A 29 -13.37 12.68 -27.14
CA LEU A 29 -13.54 11.60 -28.12
C LEU A 29 -14.15 10.37 -27.42
N ILE A 30 -15.46 10.43 -27.28
CA ILE A 30 -16.32 9.25 -27.34
C ILE A 30 -16.42 8.89 -28.83
N ILE A 31 -15.70 7.87 -29.31
CA ILE A 31 -16.08 7.09 -30.51
C ILE A 31 -15.64 5.62 -30.33
N PHE A 32 -16.61 4.74 -30.50
CA PHE A 32 -16.53 3.29 -30.76
C PHE A 32 -16.44 2.29 -29.59
N CYS A 33 -17.60 2.07 -28.97
CA CYS A 33 -18.01 0.75 -28.50
C CYS A 33 -18.34 -0.13 -29.72
N ARG A 34 -17.48 -1.08 -30.08
CA ARG A 34 -17.84 -2.21 -30.95
C ARG A 34 -17.77 -3.49 -30.14
N LEU A 35 -18.94 -4.10 -29.92
CA LEU A 35 -19.04 -5.48 -29.47
C LEU A 35 -18.29 -6.38 -30.46
N SER A 36 -17.31 -7.12 -29.95
CA SER A 36 -16.90 -8.40 -30.53
C SER A 36 -16.98 -9.42 -29.40
N THR A 37 -18.07 -10.17 -29.40
CA THR A 37 -18.13 -11.49 -28.79
C THR A 37 -17.03 -12.35 -29.43
N ARG A 38 -16.05 -12.78 -28.66
CA ARG A 38 -15.25 -13.96 -29.00
C ARG A 38 -14.92 -14.69 -27.71
N GLU A 39 -15.45 -15.91 -27.66
CA GLU A 39 -15.29 -16.87 -26.60
C GLU A 39 -13.81 -17.26 -26.45
N GLY A 40 -13.34 -17.29 -25.21
CA GLY A 40 -12.07 -17.88 -24.82
C GLY A 40 -12.32 -18.89 -23.71
N THR A 41 -12.47 -20.16 -24.10
CA THR A 41 -12.55 -21.32 -23.21
C THR A 41 -11.19 -21.58 -22.57
N GLY A 42 -10.96 -20.95 -21.41
CA GLY A 42 -9.86 -21.30 -20.51
C GLY A 42 -10.32 -22.28 -19.44
N THR A 43 -10.29 -23.58 -19.75
CA THR A 43 -10.39 -24.64 -18.74
C THR A 43 -9.09 -24.69 -17.93
N GLY A 44 -9.16 -24.33 -16.65
CA GLY A 44 -8.01 -24.49 -15.76
C GLY A 44 -8.08 -23.65 -14.51
N THR A 45 -8.86 -24.08 -13.52
CA THR A 45 -8.42 -24.13 -12.11
C THR A 45 -9.50 -24.85 -11.28
N SER A 46 -9.32 -26.17 -11.11
CA SER A 46 -9.88 -26.87 -9.96
C SER A 46 -9.15 -26.39 -8.70
N GLY A 47 -9.90 -26.11 -7.63
CA GLY A 47 -9.36 -25.74 -6.33
C GLY A 47 -9.58 -24.29 -5.91
N ARG A 48 -10.81 -23.77 -6.03
CA ARG A 48 -11.18 -22.49 -5.38
C ARG A 48 -12.06 -22.76 -4.16
N ILE A 49 -11.42 -22.93 -3.00
CA ILE A 49 -12.12 -22.71 -1.73
C ILE A 49 -12.51 -21.23 -1.73
N ARG A 50 -13.77 -20.94 -2.10
CA ARG A 50 -14.35 -19.61 -1.92
C ARG A 50 -14.54 -19.43 -0.42
N ILE A 51 -13.56 -18.82 0.25
CA ILE A 51 -13.79 -18.28 1.60
C ILE A 51 -14.85 -17.19 1.43
N SER A 52 -16.06 -17.49 1.90
CA SER A 52 -17.21 -16.61 1.81
C SER A 52 -16.92 -15.25 2.46
N ALA A 53 -17.08 -14.21 1.63
CA ALA A 53 -17.53 -12.83 1.86
C ALA A 53 -17.16 -11.99 3.11
N MET A 54 -16.52 -12.49 4.18
CA MET A 54 -16.17 -11.66 5.34
C MET A 54 -14.71 -11.86 5.79
N PRO A 55 -13.78 -10.94 5.43
CA PRO A 55 -12.37 -11.08 5.81
C PRO A 55 -12.13 -10.96 7.32
N ALA A 56 -13.09 -10.44 8.09
CA ALA A 56 -12.99 -10.32 9.53
C ALA A 56 -13.19 -11.66 10.27
N HIS A 57 -14.10 -12.51 9.79
CA HIS A 57 -14.47 -13.75 10.48
C HIS A 57 -13.61 -14.92 10.00
N LYS A 58 -12.50 -15.18 10.71
CA LYS A 58 -11.51 -16.22 10.35
C LYS A 58 -11.52 -17.38 11.35
N THR A 59 -11.45 -18.60 10.84
CA THR A 59 -11.26 -19.81 11.66
C THR A 59 -9.89 -19.82 12.33
N PHE A 60 -9.75 -20.57 13.43
CA PHE A 60 -8.51 -20.66 14.20
C PHE A 60 -7.33 -21.21 13.39
N MET A 61 -7.58 -22.19 12.53
CA MET A 61 -6.56 -22.78 11.65
C MET A 61 -5.99 -21.75 10.66
N ILE A 62 -6.86 -20.91 10.07
CA ILE A 62 -6.42 -19.82 9.19
C ILE A 62 -5.65 -18.77 9.98
N LYS A 63 -6.10 -18.41 11.18
CA LYS A 63 -5.39 -17.47 12.08
C LYS A 63 -3.97 -17.98 12.40
N LYS A 64 -3.81 -19.27 12.70
CA LYS A 64 -2.48 -19.90 12.89
C LYS A 64 -1.60 -19.80 11.65
N LYS A 65 -2.13 -20.15 10.47
CA LYS A 65 -1.41 -20.04 9.19
C LYS A 65 -0.96 -18.60 8.92
N LEU A 66 -1.86 -17.62 9.08
CA LEU A 66 -1.55 -16.20 8.90
C LEU A 66 -0.50 -15.70 9.91
N ALA A 67 -0.61 -16.09 11.18
CA ALA A 67 0.37 -15.75 12.20
C ALA A 67 1.76 -16.32 11.89
N LYS A 68 1.85 -17.57 11.41
CA LYS A 68 3.13 -18.15 10.98
C LYS A 68 3.72 -17.41 9.78
N LYS A 69 2.91 -17.08 8.77
CA LYS A 69 3.37 -16.31 7.59
C LYS A 69 3.83 -14.89 7.97
N ARG A 70 3.22 -14.27 8.99
CA ARG A 70 3.69 -13.00 9.56
C ARG A 70 5.06 -13.16 10.22
N ARG A 71 5.24 -14.19 11.07
CA ARG A 71 6.50 -14.47 11.78
C ARG A 71 7.67 -14.78 10.83
N GLN A 72 7.40 -15.47 9.71
CA GLN A 72 8.42 -15.78 8.68
C GLN A 72 8.88 -14.55 7.90
N ASN A 73 8.05 -13.49 7.81
CA ASN A 73 8.32 -12.31 7.00
C ASN A 73 9.22 -11.28 7.71
N LYS A 74 10.31 -11.73 8.32
CA LYS A 74 11.28 -10.90 9.04
C LYS A 74 12.61 -10.80 8.26
N PRO A 75 13.36 -9.68 8.40
CA PRO A 75 14.73 -9.59 7.89
C PRO A 75 15.68 -10.55 8.63
N ILE A 76 16.81 -10.85 8.01
CA ILE A 76 17.86 -11.67 8.63
C ILE A 76 18.55 -10.85 9.72
N PRO A 77 18.82 -11.42 10.92
CA PRO A 77 19.59 -10.75 11.96
C PRO A 77 21.04 -10.42 11.55
N ASN A 78 21.55 -9.29 12.02
CA ASN A 78 22.88 -8.78 11.64
C ASN A 78 24.02 -9.72 12.04
N TRP A 79 23.96 -10.33 13.23
CA TRP A 79 25.00 -11.26 13.69
C TRP A 79 25.16 -12.50 12.80
N ILE A 80 24.11 -12.91 12.07
CA ILE A 80 24.21 -14.00 11.10
C ILE A 80 25.05 -13.59 9.89
N ARG A 81 25.00 -12.31 9.49
CA ARG A 81 25.82 -11.75 8.41
C ARG A 81 27.30 -11.67 8.80
N MET A 82 27.58 -11.52 10.10
CA MET A 82 28.94 -11.40 10.62
C MET A 82 29.63 -12.76 10.80
N LYS A 83 28.89 -13.89 10.77
CA LYS A 83 29.54 -15.21 10.88
C LYS A 83 30.36 -15.51 9.62
N THR A 84 31.58 -16.00 9.82
CA THR A 84 32.47 -16.47 8.77
C THR A 84 31.86 -17.64 8.00
N GLY A 85 32.08 -17.71 6.67
CA GLY A 85 31.62 -18.82 5.83
C GLY A 85 30.12 -18.80 5.45
N ASN A 86 29.34 -17.80 5.87
CA ASN A 86 27.93 -17.71 5.53
C ASN A 86 27.67 -17.05 4.16
N LYS A 87 27.04 -17.79 3.24
CA LYS A 87 26.61 -17.29 1.92
C LYS A 87 25.29 -16.50 1.96
N ILE A 88 24.52 -16.60 3.05
CA ILE A 88 23.17 -16.05 3.16
C ILE A 88 23.22 -14.57 3.55
N ARG A 89 22.87 -13.67 2.61
CA ARG A 89 22.86 -12.20 2.86
C ARG A 89 21.48 -11.61 3.10
N TYR A 90 20.46 -12.11 2.41
CA TYR A 90 19.08 -11.64 2.50
C TYR A 90 18.10 -12.82 2.52
N ASN A 91 16.88 -12.57 3.01
CA ASN A 91 15.83 -13.58 3.03
C ASN A 91 15.13 -13.64 1.67
N ALA A 92 15.55 -14.56 0.81
CA ALA A 92 14.96 -14.76 -0.52
C ALA A 92 13.45 -15.10 -0.47
N LYS A 93 12.97 -15.70 0.62
CA LYS A 93 11.57 -16.10 0.81
C LYS A 93 10.72 -14.99 1.48
N ARG A 94 11.27 -13.78 1.65
CA ARG A 94 10.53 -12.63 2.20
C ARG A 94 9.40 -12.24 1.23
N ARG A 95 8.25 -11.86 1.78
CA ARG A 95 7.03 -11.60 0.99
C ARG A 95 6.53 -10.16 1.19
N HIS A 96 6.13 -9.50 0.11
CA HIS A 96 5.36 -8.25 0.20
C HIS A 96 3.89 -8.48 -0.17
N TRP A 97 2.96 -7.92 0.61
CA TRP A 97 1.52 -8.22 0.49
C TRP A 97 0.88 -7.67 -0.79
N ARG A 98 1.45 -6.61 -1.38
CA ARG A 98 1.00 -6.09 -2.68
C ARG A 98 1.48 -6.96 -3.85
N ARG A 99 2.70 -7.50 -3.78
CA ARG A 99 3.31 -8.25 -4.89
C ARG A 99 2.82 -9.69 -4.98
N THR A 100 2.83 -10.43 -3.87
CA THR A 100 2.51 -11.87 -3.89
C THR A 100 1.45 -12.21 -2.85
N LYS A 101 0.36 -12.84 -3.30
CA LYS A 101 -0.75 -13.27 -2.43
C LYS A 101 -0.46 -14.62 -1.78
N LEU A 102 -1.04 -14.83 -0.60
CA LEU A 102 -0.96 -16.12 0.09
C LEU A 102 -1.91 -17.09 -0.61
N LYS A 103 -1.39 -18.23 -1.05
CA LYS A 103 -2.17 -19.35 -1.55
C LYS A 103 -2.43 -20.28 -0.37
N PHE A 104 -3.70 -20.57 -0.08
CA PHE A 104 -4.16 -21.51 0.95
C PHE A 104 -5.23 -22.41 0.36
#